data_AF-A0A3E4QWB8-F1
#
_entry.id   AF-A0A3E4QWB8-F1
#
_cell.length_a   1.000
_cell.length_b   1.000
_cell.length_c   1.000
_cell.angle_alpha   90.00
_cell.angle_beta   90.00
_cell.angle_gamma   90.00
#
_symmetry.space_group_name_H-M   'P 1'
#
loop_
_entity.id
_entity.type
_entity.pdbx_description
1 polymer ?
#
loop_
_entity_poly.entity_id
_entity_poly.type
_entity_poly.pdbx_seq_one_letter_code
_entity_poly.pdbx_strand_id
1 'polypeptide(L)'
;MATYVYEADIEWVEDERIVTPQAFPGCFGGGASIQEACESASIALKLFIAEYIDKGKALPQATFHNPPRCILCADVDETFIEETRVTAAP
;
A
#
# COMPACT_ATOMS: atom_id res chain seq x y z
N MET A 1 -11.40 2.92 -12.36
CA MET A 1 -10.04 3.17 -11.87
C MET A 1 -10.07 4.34 -10.90
N ALA A 2 -9.58 4.15 -9.68
CA ALA A 2 -9.44 5.18 -8.67
C ALA A 2 -7.99 5.23 -8.19
N THR A 3 -7.45 6.43 -8.02
CA THR A 3 -6.10 6.65 -7.48
C THR A 3 -6.21 6.99 -6.00
N TYR A 4 -5.52 6.22 -5.18
CA TYR A 4 -5.45 6.41 -3.74
C TYR A 4 -4.06 6.89 -3.34
N VAL A 5 -3.98 7.92 -2.50
CA VAL A 5 -2.72 8.57 -2.13
C VAL A 5 -2.53 8.43 -0.63
N TYR A 6 -1.41 7.82 -0.22
CA TYR A 6 -1.06 7.63 1.18
C TYR A 6 0.40 7.98 1.41
N GLU A 7 0.67 8.56 2.58
CA GLU A 7 2.03 8.76 3.04
C GLU A 7 2.60 7.47 3.65
N ALA A 8 3.89 7.25 3.40
CA ALA A 8 4.66 6.15 3.92
C ALA A 8 5.93 6.65 4.62
N ASP A 9 6.41 5.83 5.55
CA ASP A 9 7.74 5.98 6.13
C ASP A 9 8.73 5.11 5.37
N ILE A 10 9.99 5.55 5.33
CA ILE A 10 11.11 4.79 4.80
C ILE A 10 12.09 4.57 5.95
N GLU A 11 12.37 3.31 6.23
CA GLU A 11 13.33 2.90 7.25
C GLU A 11 14.46 2.10 6.62
N TRP A 12 15.67 2.27 7.15
CA TRP A 12 16.84 1.48 6.78
C TRP A 12 17.02 0.39 7.82
N VAL A 13 16.91 -0.86 7.39
CA VAL A 13 17.02 -2.04 8.25
C VAL A 13 18.11 -2.92 7.65
N GLU A 14 19.28 -2.92 8.28
CA GLU A 14 20.48 -3.61 7.77
C GLU A 14 20.81 -3.19 6.32
N ASP A 15 20.78 -4.14 5.38
CA ASP A 15 21.04 -3.92 3.96
C ASP A 15 19.75 -3.65 3.15
N GLU A 16 18.59 -3.60 3.80
CA GLU A 16 17.28 -3.41 3.18
C GLU A 16 16.65 -2.06 3.51
N ARG A 17 15.77 -1.62 2.61
CA ARG A 17 14.93 -0.44 2.77
C ARG A 17 13.51 -0.95 2.93
N ILE A 18 12.84 -0.51 3.99
CA ILE A 18 11.45 -0.87 4.26
C ILE A 18 10.60 0.38 4.07
N VAL A 19 9.54 0.28 3.28
CA VAL A 19 8.56 1.34 3.05
C VAL A 19 7.22 0.91 3.63
N THR A 20 6.65 1.72 4.53
CA THR A 20 5.44 1.37 5.29
C THR A 20 4.38 2.46 5.15
N PRO A 21 3.25 2.21 4.45
CA PRO A 21 2.12 3.13 4.41
C PRO A 21 1.47 3.22 5.80
N GLN A 22 1.59 4.38 6.46
CA GLN A 22 1.22 4.56 7.87
C GLN A 22 -0.26 4.23 8.16
N ALA A 23 -1.12 4.47 7.17
CA ALA A 23 -2.56 4.29 7.30
C ALA A 23 -3.01 2.82 7.29
N PHE A 24 -2.14 1.87 6.88
CA PHE A 24 -2.47 0.45 6.75
C PHE A 24 -1.58 -0.42 7.63
N PRO A 25 -2.01 -0.77 8.85
CA PRO A 25 -1.24 -1.65 9.72
C PRO A 25 -0.90 -2.98 9.05
N GLY A 26 0.38 -3.34 9.04
CA GLY A 26 0.89 -4.56 8.41
C GLY A 26 1.13 -4.46 6.90
N CYS A 27 0.83 -3.32 6.27
CA CYS A 27 1.22 -3.05 4.89
C CYS A 27 2.66 -2.55 4.86
N PHE A 28 3.52 -3.21 4.10
CA PHE A 28 4.89 -2.76 3.87
C PHE A 28 5.46 -3.36 2.58
N GLY A 29 6.53 -2.77 2.06
CA GLY A 29 7.38 -3.34 1.03
C GLY A 29 8.84 -3.19 1.39
N GLY A 30 9.64 -4.20 1.04
CA GLY A 30 11.08 -4.21 1.28
C GLY A 30 11.85 -4.31 -0.03
N GLY A 31 13.09 -3.84 -0.04
CA GLY A 31 13.98 -3.97 -1.19
C GLY A 31 15.43 -3.60 -0.87
N ALA A 32 16.35 -4.09 -1.69
CA ALA A 32 17.77 -3.74 -1.60
C ALA A 32 18.03 -2.31 -2.11
N SER A 33 17.05 -1.69 -2.76
CA SER A 33 17.08 -0.26 -3.12
C SER A 33 15.79 0.44 -2.70
N ILE A 34 15.84 1.78 -2.64
CA ILE A 34 14.64 2.59 -2.39
C ILE A 34 13.59 2.35 -3.46
N GLN A 35 14.01 2.18 -4.73
CA GLN A 35 13.10 1.91 -5.83
C GLN A 35 12.35 0.60 -5.60
N GLU A 36 13.07 -0.50 -5.35
CA GLU A 36 12.46 -1.81 -5.09
C GLU A 36 11.51 -1.76 -3.89
N ALA A 37 11.92 -1.13 -2.79
CA ALA A 37 11.08 -1.00 -1.60
C ALA A 37 9.78 -0.23 -1.89
N CYS A 38 9.86 0.89 -2.63
CA CYS A 38 8.70 1.67 -3.03
C CYS A 38 7.77 0.90 -3.99
N GLU A 39 8.32 0.15 -4.93
CA GLU A 39 7.56 -0.69 -5.87
C GLU A 39 6.81 -1.79 -5.12
N SER A 40 7.50 -2.54 -4.25
CA SER A 40 6.92 -3.57 -3.40
C SER A 40 5.84 -3.00 -2.47
N ALA A 41 6.08 -1.83 -1.86
CA ALA A 41 5.12 -1.19 -0.98
C ALA A 41 3.90 -0.67 -1.75
N SER A 42 4.08 -0.19 -2.97
CA SER A 42 2.98 0.22 -3.85
C SER A 42 2.09 -0.95 -4.23
N ILE A 43 2.68 -2.12 -4.53
CA ILE A 43 1.94 -3.36 -4.79
C ILE A 43 1.17 -3.80 -3.53
N ALA A 44 1.85 -3.84 -2.38
CA ALA A 44 1.21 -4.18 -1.11
C ALA A 44 0.03 -3.24 -0.79
N LEU A 45 0.20 -1.93 -0.99
CA LEU A 45 -0.84 -0.93 -0.78
C LEU A 45 -2.05 -1.17 -1.68
N LYS A 46 -1.85 -1.47 -2.97
CA LYS A 46 -2.93 -1.83 -3.89
C LYS A 46 -3.72 -3.04 -3.41
N LEU A 47 -3.03 -4.08 -2.95
CA LEU A 47 -3.66 -5.30 -2.42
C LEU A 47 -4.47 -5.02 -1.15
N PHE A 48 -3.94 -4.23 -0.22
CA PHE A 48 -4.67 -3.83 0.99
C PHE A 48 -5.92 -3.00 0.65
N ILE A 49 -5.81 -2.03 -0.26
CA ILE A 49 -6.96 -1.23 -0.71
C ILE A 49 -8.01 -2.13 -1.36
N ALA A 50 -7.60 -3.03 -2.25
CA ALA A 50 -8.50 -3.98 -2.90
C ALA A 50 -9.22 -4.87 -1.89
N GLU A 51 -8.51 -5.41 -0.89
CA GLU A 51 -9.09 -6.23 0.18
C GLU A 51 -10.11 -5.43 1.02
N TYR A 52 -9.82 -4.17 1.35
CA TYR A 52 -10.75 -3.32 2.09
C TYR A 52 -12.03 -3.08 1.29
N ILE A 53 -11.91 -2.75 0.01
CA ILE A 53 -13.06 -2.53 -0.88
C ILE A 53 -13.87 -3.82 -1.04
N ASP A 54 -13.20 -4.94 -1.31
CA ASP A 54 -13.83 -6.25 -1.50
C ASP A 54 -14.63 -6.70 -0.26
N LYS A 55 -14.08 -6.45 0.93
CA LYS A 55 -14.74 -6.76 2.21
C LYS A 55 -15.76 -5.70 2.65
N GLY A 56 -16.03 -4.68 1.83
CA GLY A 56 -16.94 -3.57 2.17
C GLY A 56 -16.49 -2.75 3.38
N LYS A 57 -15.19 -2.73 3.69
CA LYS A 57 -14.61 -1.93 4.78
C LYS A 57 -14.33 -0.52 4.28
N ALA A 58 -14.48 0.46 5.17
CA ALA A 58 -14.07 1.84 4.90
C ALA A 58 -12.54 1.92 4.80
N LEU A 59 -12.03 2.58 3.76
CA LEU A 59 -10.61 2.87 3.64
C LEU A 59 -10.18 3.88 4.73
N PRO A 60 -8.99 3.70 5.32
CA PRO A 60 -8.42 4.67 6.25
C PRO A 60 -8.32 6.08 5.63
N GLN A 61 -8.51 7.13 6.42
CA GLN A 61 -8.29 8.48 5.93
C GLN A 61 -6.78 8.75 5.78
N ALA A 62 -6.36 9.27 4.64
CA ALA A 62 -4.98 9.66 4.41
C ALA A 62 -4.58 10.87 5.28
N THR A 63 -3.42 10.79 5.92
CA THR A 63 -2.79 11.86 6.69
C THR A 63 -1.42 12.16 6.12
N PHE A 64 -1.06 13.45 6.07
CA PHE A 64 0.20 13.91 5.47
C PHE A 64 0.96 14.81 6.43
N HIS A 65 2.27 14.58 6.56
CA HIS A 65 3.19 15.47 7.24
C HIS A 65 3.42 16.75 6.42
N ASN A 66 3.93 17.79 7.10
CA ASN A 66 4.39 19.02 6.47
C ASN A 66 5.83 19.34 6.92
N PRO A 67 6.86 19.17 6.06
CA PRO A 67 6.75 18.70 4.67
C PRO A 67 6.41 17.20 4.59
N PRO A 68 5.81 16.74 3.47
CA PRO A 68 5.55 15.33 3.24
C PRO A 68 6.85 14.54 3.11
N ARG A 69 6.80 13.27 3.52
CA ARG A 69 7.88 12.28 3.48
C ARG A 69 7.85 11.51 2.14
N CYS A 70 7.47 10.23 2.16
CA CYS A 70 7.27 9.41 0.98
C CYS A 70 5.77 9.36 0.63
N ILE A 71 5.40 9.67 -0.60
CA ILE A 71 4.02 9.59 -1.07
C ILE A 71 3.90 8.41 -2.02
N LEU A 72 3.00 7.49 -1.70
CA LEU A 72 2.64 6.37 -2.55
C LEU A 72 1.29 6.64 -3.21
N CYS A 73 1.24 6.44 -4.52
CA CYS A 73 0.03 6.51 -5.32
C CYS A 73 -0.33 5.09 -5.78
N ALA A 74 -1.50 4.61 -5.38
CA ALA A 74 -2.01 3.29 -5.72
C ALA A 74 -3.23 3.43 -6.64
N ASP A 75 -3.04 3.11 -7.91
CA ASP A 75 -4.15 2.95 -8.85
C ASP A 75 -4.78 1.56 -8.69
N VAL A 76 -6.07 1.54 -8.35
CA VAL A 76 -6.87 0.32 -8.18
C VAL A 76 -8.14 0.46 -9.03
N ASP A 77 -8.41 -0.55 -9.85
CA ASP A 77 -9.64 -0.65 -10.64
C ASP A 77 -10.45 -1.89 -10.26
N GLU A 78 -11.65 -2.01 -10.84
CA GLU A 78 -12.57 -3.10 -10.54
C GLU A 78 -11.98 -4.46 -10.93
N THR A 79 -11.28 -4.53 -12.07
CA THR A 79 -10.61 -5.75 -12.55
C THR A 79 -9.56 -6.24 -11.55
N PHE A 80 -8.70 -5.35 -11.04
CA PHE A 80 -7.71 -5.71 -10.04
C PHE A 80 -8.36 -6.22 -8.74
N ILE A 81 -9.48 -5.62 -8.31
CA ILE A 81 -10.22 -6.08 -7.12
C ILE A 81 -10.78 -7.48 -7.35
N GLU A 82 -11.35 -7.74 -8.54
CA GLU A 82 -11.89 -9.05 -8.90
C GLU A 82 -10.80 -10.14 -8.95
N GLU A 83 -9.64 -9.83 -9.55
CA GLU A 83 -8.50 -10.75 -9.67
C GLU A 83 -7.85 -11.10 -8.33
N THR A 84 -7.92 -10.19 -7.36
CA THR A 84 -7.27 -10.33 -6.04
C THR A 84 -8.25 -10.72 -4.92
N ARG A 85 -9.54 -10.86 -5.25
CA ARG A 85 -10.59 -11.29 -4.32
C ARG A 85 -10.23 -12.63 -3.69
N VAL A 86 -10.15 -12.66 -2.36
CA VAL A 86 -9.99 -13.92 -1.61
C VAL A 86 -11.34 -14.62 -1.58
N THR A 87 -11.52 -15.62 -2.44
CA THR A 87 -12.62 -16.57 -2.28
C THR A 87 -12.39 -17.32 -0.97
N ALA A 88 -13.26 -17.11 0.02
CA ALA A 88 -13.28 -17.99 1.18
C ALA A 88 -13.41 -19.42 0.65
N ALA A 89 -12.41 -20.27 0.92
CA ALA A 89 -12.54 -21.69 0.66
C ALA A 89 -13.77 -22.20 1.44
N PRO A 90 -14.60 -23.07 0.82
CA PRO A 90 -15.85 -23.55 1.40
C PRO A 90 -15.65 -24.29 2.73
#